data_AF-A0A0C3G2F9-F1
#
_entry.id   AF-A0A0C3G2F9-F1
#
_cell.length_a   1.000
_cell.length_b   1.000
_cell.length_c   1.000
_cell.angle_alpha   90.00
_cell.angle_beta   90.00
_cell.angle_gamma   90.00
#
_symmetry.space_group_name_H-M   'P 1'
#
loop_
_entity.id
_entity.type
_entity.pdbx_description
1 polymer ?
#
loop_
_entity_poly.entity_id
_entity_poly.type
_entity_poly.pdbx_seq_one_letter_code
_entity_poly.pdbx_strand_id
1 'polypeptide(L)'
;MPTATTPTTTPLKPATNQSTPASLRTLYNRAARAFLHRDIHQTHSLLQHAFSLLLPPAIHDDSDSLAPHRRKWDILRITLETTLYSSNNHHDHPLPDSLQQILSLPSHSLLTTLHQRSLALFTPTPTNPSSAYLPSQVLITLVLSSMKLNCAAAGRTFIEDWLGKSPGGGGGEEYEKVLDIYCLHVLPRLEEWDYAFEFLQYENELAPQKRQVTRRLGLLGAGGAGAGEVVRRRLGLGGWGGGGVVGRIWGELVKAIGDTVRMGGGGLV
;
A
#
# COMPACT_ATOMS: atom_id res chain seq x y z
N MET A 1 -24.15 6.52 -65.66
CA MET A 1 -24.43 7.65 -64.74
C MET A 1 -25.63 7.30 -63.86
N PRO A 2 -25.66 7.77 -62.60
CA PRO A 2 -26.07 7.05 -61.38
C PRO A 2 -27.57 7.25 -61.04
N THR A 3 -28.16 6.55 -60.06
CA THR A 3 -28.28 7.01 -58.66
C THR A 3 -28.38 5.82 -57.68
N ALA A 4 -27.52 5.80 -56.66
CA ALA A 4 -27.61 4.92 -55.49
C ALA A 4 -28.22 5.71 -54.31
N THR A 5 -29.19 5.12 -53.61
CA THR A 5 -29.80 5.70 -52.41
C THR A 5 -29.18 5.04 -51.17
N THR A 6 -28.58 5.87 -50.33
CA THR A 6 -27.92 5.53 -49.06
C THR A 6 -28.94 5.28 -47.93
N PRO A 7 -28.72 4.31 -47.02
CA PRO A 7 -29.49 4.18 -45.80
C PRO A 7 -28.98 5.15 -44.72
N THR A 8 -29.92 5.82 -44.05
CA THR A 8 -29.73 6.74 -42.93
C THR A 8 -29.25 5.98 -41.68
N THR A 9 -28.00 6.21 -41.28
CA THR A 9 -27.45 5.74 -40.00
C THR A 9 -27.97 6.62 -38.86
N THR A 10 -28.74 6.04 -37.96
CA THR A 10 -29.14 6.66 -36.68
C THR A 10 -27.90 6.77 -35.77
N PRO A 11 -27.64 7.91 -35.13
CA PRO A 11 -26.49 8.05 -34.24
C PRO A 11 -26.73 7.26 -32.95
N LEU A 12 -25.90 6.24 -32.70
CA LEU A 12 -25.84 5.54 -31.42
C LEU A 12 -25.42 6.52 -30.32
N LYS A 13 -26.29 6.63 -29.31
CA LYS A 13 -26.02 7.25 -28.02
C LYS A 13 -24.83 6.52 -27.36
N PRO A 14 -23.73 7.21 -26.97
CA PRO A 14 -22.61 6.55 -26.32
C PRO A 14 -23.03 6.04 -24.94
N ALA A 15 -22.76 4.75 -24.70
CA ALA A 15 -23.02 4.06 -23.44
C ALA A 15 -22.15 4.65 -22.31
N THR A 16 -22.79 5.50 -21.54
CA THR A 16 -22.62 5.86 -20.13
C THR A 16 -21.49 5.13 -19.36
N ASN A 17 -20.49 5.90 -18.91
CA ASN A 17 -19.35 5.55 -18.04
C ASN A 17 -19.70 5.05 -16.61
N GLN A 18 -20.91 4.56 -16.36
CA GLN A 18 -21.37 4.12 -15.03
C GLN A 18 -20.97 2.67 -14.68
N SER A 19 -20.50 1.87 -15.65
CA SER A 19 -20.25 0.44 -15.48
C SER A 19 -18.87 0.08 -14.89
N THR A 20 -17.88 0.98 -15.03
CA THR A 20 -16.50 0.73 -14.61
C THR A 20 -16.30 0.53 -13.10
N PRO A 21 -16.82 1.39 -12.19
CA PRO A 21 -16.59 1.21 -10.75
C PRO A 21 -17.30 -0.03 -10.17
N ALA A 22 -18.51 -0.34 -10.67
CA ALA A 22 -19.22 -1.55 -10.28
C ALA A 22 -18.48 -2.81 -10.73
N SER A 23 -17.94 -2.81 -11.95
CA SER A 23 -17.07 -3.87 -12.47
C SER A 23 -15.77 -4.01 -11.64
N LEU A 24 -15.12 -2.90 -11.30
CA LEU A 24 -13.91 -2.94 -10.45
C LEU A 24 -14.17 -3.52 -9.07
N ARG A 25 -15.38 -3.32 -8.49
CA ARG A 25 -15.77 -3.93 -7.22
C ARG A 25 -15.93 -5.44 -7.33
N THR A 26 -16.61 -5.93 -8.38
CA THR A 26 -16.82 -7.37 -8.57
C THR A 26 -15.49 -8.08 -8.88
N LEU A 27 -14.64 -7.46 -9.72
CA LEU A 27 -13.29 -7.93 -10.00
C LEU A 27 -12.44 -8.00 -8.74
N TYR A 28 -12.51 -6.98 -7.86
CA TYR A 28 -11.73 -6.96 -6.62
C TYR A 28 -12.11 -8.12 -5.70
N ASN A 29 -13.42 -8.35 -5.50
CA ASN A 29 -13.89 -9.46 -4.67
C ASN A 29 -13.40 -10.81 -5.20
N ARG A 30 -13.38 -11.00 -6.52
CA ARG A 30 -12.85 -12.21 -7.15
C ARG A 30 -11.33 -12.32 -6.97
N ALA A 31 -10.60 -11.23 -7.12
CA ALA A 31 -9.14 -11.20 -6.97
C ALA A 31 -8.70 -11.47 -5.53
N ALA A 32 -9.39 -10.88 -4.55
CA ALA A 32 -9.14 -11.09 -3.14
C ALA A 32 -9.49 -12.52 -2.70
N ARG A 33 -10.57 -13.14 -3.23
CA ARG A 33 -10.85 -14.58 -3.03
C ARG A 33 -9.73 -15.45 -3.59
N ALA A 34 -9.35 -15.23 -4.85
CA ALA A 34 -8.26 -15.96 -5.49
C ALA A 34 -6.96 -15.85 -4.66
N PHE A 35 -6.65 -14.66 -4.15
CA PHE A 35 -5.48 -14.41 -3.31
C PHE A 35 -5.51 -15.23 -2.03
N LEU A 36 -6.64 -15.26 -1.32
CA LEU A 36 -6.80 -16.02 -0.08
C LEU A 36 -6.75 -17.53 -0.31
N HIS A 37 -7.25 -18.00 -1.45
CA HIS A 37 -7.15 -19.40 -1.88
C HIS A 37 -5.78 -19.76 -2.48
N ARG A 38 -4.83 -18.81 -2.51
CA ARG A 38 -3.49 -18.97 -3.09
C ARG A 38 -3.48 -19.27 -4.60
N ASP A 39 -4.54 -18.90 -5.32
CA ASP A 39 -4.57 -18.93 -6.79
C ASP A 39 -3.86 -17.70 -7.36
N ILE A 40 -2.54 -17.79 -7.44
CA ILE A 40 -1.67 -16.68 -7.86
C ILE A 40 -1.92 -16.26 -9.30
N HIS A 41 -2.16 -17.23 -10.20
CA HIS A 41 -2.37 -16.97 -11.61
C HIS A 41 -3.67 -16.18 -11.83
N GLN A 42 -4.75 -16.58 -11.17
CA GLN A 42 -6.02 -15.86 -11.25
C GLN A 42 -5.93 -14.48 -10.59
N THR A 43 -5.30 -14.35 -9.42
CA THR A 43 -5.10 -13.04 -8.77
C THR A 43 -4.32 -12.10 -9.67
N HIS A 44 -3.20 -12.56 -10.26
CA HIS A 44 -2.37 -11.75 -11.13
C HIS A 44 -3.09 -11.33 -12.42
N SER A 45 -3.81 -12.25 -13.07
CA SER A 45 -4.63 -11.93 -14.25
C SER A 45 -5.69 -10.85 -13.96
N LEU A 46 -6.35 -10.95 -12.79
CA LEU A 46 -7.34 -9.96 -12.36
C LEU A 46 -6.71 -8.61 -12.02
N LEU A 47 -5.52 -8.60 -11.41
CA LEU A 47 -4.76 -7.38 -11.17
C LEU A 47 -4.40 -6.68 -12.48
N GLN A 48 -3.86 -7.41 -13.46
CA GLN A 48 -3.52 -6.85 -14.77
C GLN A 48 -4.74 -6.22 -15.44
N HIS A 49 -5.88 -6.92 -15.41
CA HIS A 49 -7.11 -6.39 -15.96
C HIS A 49 -7.58 -5.13 -15.21
N ALA A 50 -7.58 -5.14 -13.88
CA ALA A 50 -7.98 -3.96 -13.10
C ALA A 50 -7.09 -2.74 -13.35
N PHE A 51 -5.76 -2.91 -13.44
CA PHE A 51 -4.85 -1.81 -13.71
C PHE A 51 -4.93 -1.26 -15.13
N SER A 52 -5.46 -2.02 -16.10
CA SER A 52 -5.82 -1.47 -17.42
C SER A 52 -7.03 -0.51 -17.37
N LEU A 53 -7.85 -0.60 -16.32
CA LEU A 53 -9.03 0.26 -16.10
C LEU A 53 -8.75 1.41 -15.12
N LEU A 54 -7.76 1.25 -14.23
CA LEU A 54 -7.37 2.22 -13.22
C LEU A 54 -6.33 3.20 -13.77
N LEU A 55 -6.81 4.25 -14.41
CA LEU A 55 -5.97 5.36 -14.87
C LEU A 55 -5.57 6.26 -13.70
N PRO A 56 -4.47 7.04 -13.76
CA PRO A 56 -4.16 8.07 -12.77
C PRO A 56 -5.23 9.18 -12.73
N PRO A 57 -5.30 10.00 -11.66
CA PRO A 57 -6.23 11.12 -11.60
C PRO A 57 -6.01 12.12 -12.74
N ALA A 58 -7.08 12.74 -13.21
CA ALA A 58 -6.99 13.91 -14.09
C ALA A 58 -6.87 15.19 -13.24
N ILE A 59 -6.10 16.17 -13.71
CA ILE A 59 -5.86 17.44 -12.97
C ILE A 59 -7.15 18.22 -12.68
N HIS A 60 -8.19 18.05 -13.51
CA HIS A 60 -9.43 18.84 -13.45
C HIS A 60 -10.65 18.04 -12.97
N ASP A 61 -10.44 16.87 -12.36
CA ASP A 61 -11.54 16.06 -11.82
C ASP A 61 -11.64 16.23 -10.30
N ASP A 62 -12.51 17.15 -9.87
CA ASP A 62 -12.80 17.38 -8.45
C ASP A 62 -13.53 16.17 -7.80
N SER A 63 -14.02 15.21 -8.60
CA SER A 63 -14.78 14.04 -8.13
C SER A 63 -14.15 12.72 -8.58
N ASP A 64 -12.95 12.45 -8.10
CA ASP A 64 -12.22 11.23 -8.41
C ASP A 64 -12.88 9.95 -7.85
N SER A 65 -13.86 9.42 -8.58
CA SER A 65 -14.61 8.21 -8.23
C SER A 65 -13.74 6.94 -8.21
N LEU A 66 -12.58 6.96 -8.87
CA LEU A 66 -11.65 5.84 -8.94
C LEU A 66 -10.62 5.85 -7.81
N ALA A 67 -10.45 6.95 -7.07
CA ALA A 67 -9.57 7.03 -5.89
C ALA A 67 -9.68 5.84 -4.93
N PRO A 68 -10.88 5.45 -4.42
CA PRO A 68 -10.99 4.32 -3.50
C PRO A 68 -10.63 2.99 -4.16
N HIS A 69 -10.87 2.85 -5.46
CA HIS A 69 -10.50 1.65 -6.20
C HIS A 69 -8.99 1.57 -6.43
N ARG A 70 -8.33 2.66 -6.86
CA ARG A 70 -6.87 2.73 -6.98
C ARG A 70 -6.20 2.32 -5.68
N ARG A 71 -6.68 2.86 -4.55
CA ARG A 71 -6.18 2.52 -3.21
C ARG A 71 -6.30 1.03 -2.89
N LYS A 72 -7.50 0.45 -3.02
CA LYS A 72 -7.74 -0.96 -2.70
C LYS A 72 -6.93 -1.92 -3.57
N TRP A 73 -6.90 -1.67 -4.88
CA TRP A 73 -6.19 -2.52 -5.82
C TRP A 73 -4.68 -2.44 -5.65
N ASP A 74 -4.12 -1.26 -5.33
CA ASP A 74 -2.70 -1.13 -5.07
C ASP A 74 -2.27 -1.82 -3.77
N ILE A 75 -3.05 -1.70 -2.69
CA ILE A 75 -2.82 -2.46 -1.46
C ILE A 75 -2.80 -3.97 -1.74
N LEU A 76 -3.74 -4.48 -2.54
CA LEU A 76 -3.75 -5.89 -2.92
C LEU A 76 -2.52 -6.29 -3.74
N ARG A 77 -2.11 -5.45 -4.70
CA ARG A 77 -0.89 -5.67 -5.50
C ARG A 77 0.35 -5.76 -4.63
N ILE A 78 0.58 -4.75 -3.79
CA ILE A 78 1.75 -4.71 -2.88
C ILE A 78 1.73 -5.92 -1.95
N THR A 79 0.56 -6.25 -1.38
CA THR A 79 0.43 -7.40 -0.47
C THR A 79 0.74 -8.73 -1.15
N LEU A 80 0.25 -8.94 -2.38
CA LEU A 80 0.54 -10.13 -3.17
C LEU A 80 2.04 -10.26 -3.44
N GLU A 81 2.65 -9.23 -4.04
CA GLU A 81 4.05 -9.27 -4.46
C GLU A 81 4.99 -9.44 -3.26
N THR A 82 4.77 -8.71 -2.16
CA THR A 82 5.53 -8.86 -0.92
C THR A 82 5.36 -10.25 -0.31
N THR A 83 4.14 -10.81 -0.33
CA THR A 83 3.88 -12.14 0.23
C THR A 83 4.59 -13.22 -0.57
N LEU A 84 4.52 -13.14 -1.90
CA LEU A 84 5.22 -14.06 -2.80
C LEU A 84 6.73 -13.95 -2.63
N TYR A 85 7.28 -12.74 -2.62
CA TYR A 85 8.72 -12.54 -2.43
C TYR A 85 9.21 -13.13 -1.10
N SER A 86 8.47 -12.90 -0.01
CA SER A 86 8.87 -13.36 1.32
C SER A 86 8.69 -14.87 1.55
N SER A 87 7.79 -15.53 0.81
CA SER A 87 7.50 -16.95 1.04
C SER A 87 8.54 -17.89 0.44
N ASN A 88 9.36 -17.41 -0.52
CA ASN A 88 10.45 -18.14 -1.19
C ASN A 88 10.08 -19.53 -1.77
N ASN A 89 8.80 -19.89 -1.76
CA ASN A 89 8.25 -21.16 -2.23
C ASN A 89 7.59 -20.92 -3.59
N HIS A 90 8.44 -20.81 -4.62
CA HIS A 90 8.00 -20.74 -6.02
C HIS A 90 8.13 -22.09 -6.74
N HIS A 91 8.46 -23.15 -6.00
CA HIS A 91 8.80 -24.45 -6.59
C HIS A 91 7.57 -25.25 -7.02
N ASP A 92 6.40 -25.02 -6.43
CA ASP A 92 5.23 -25.88 -6.64
C ASP A 92 4.38 -25.48 -7.86
N HIS A 93 4.44 -24.23 -8.31
CA HIS A 93 3.66 -23.74 -9.45
C HIS A 93 4.41 -22.68 -10.26
N PRO A 94 4.44 -22.79 -11.62
CA PRO A 94 5.04 -21.77 -12.46
C PRO A 94 4.31 -20.44 -12.29
N LEU A 95 5.08 -19.39 -12.00
CA LEU A 95 4.58 -18.02 -11.89
C LEU A 95 4.39 -17.40 -13.28
N PRO A 96 3.46 -16.45 -13.44
CA PRO A 96 3.39 -15.64 -14.66
C PRO A 96 4.70 -14.87 -14.91
N ASP A 97 5.15 -14.79 -16.16
CA ASP A 97 6.46 -14.23 -16.53
C ASP A 97 6.71 -12.82 -15.97
N SER A 98 5.73 -11.92 -16.08
CA SER A 98 5.85 -10.55 -15.56
C SER A 98 6.01 -10.50 -14.04
N LEU A 99 5.39 -11.45 -13.34
CA LEU A 99 5.48 -11.59 -11.88
C LEU A 99 6.85 -12.16 -11.51
N GLN A 100 7.32 -13.16 -12.25
CA GLN A 100 8.63 -13.76 -12.06
C GLN A 100 9.76 -12.74 -12.26
N GLN A 101 9.65 -11.89 -13.29
CA GLN A 101 10.61 -10.80 -13.53
C GLN A 101 10.69 -9.85 -12.33
N ILE A 102 9.55 -9.42 -11.80
CA ILE A 102 9.50 -8.50 -10.64
C ILE A 102 10.05 -9.18 -9.38
N LEU A 103 9.70 -10.44 -9.14
CA LEU A 103 10.16 -11.18 -7.96
C LEU A 103 11.64 -11.61 -8.03
N SER A 104 12.24 -11.60 -9.21
CA SER A 104 13.68 -11.84 -9.39
C SER A 104 14.56 -10.65 -8.95
N LEU A 105 13.95 -9.49 -8.69
CA LEU A 105 14.66 -8.29 -8.26
C LEU A 105 15.18 -8.43 -6.81
N PRO A 106 16.30 -7.77 -6.45
CA PRO A 106 16.68 -7.59 -5.06
C PRO A 106 15.59 -6.86 -4.26
N SER A 107 15.47 -7.13 -2.95
CA SER A 107 14.42 -6.58 -2.07
C SER A 107 14.28 -5.06 -2.21
N HIS A 108 15.40 -4.33 -2.22
CA HIS A 108 15.40 -2.88 -2.36
C HIS A 108 14.86 -2.43 -3.72
N SER A 109 15.28 -3.08 -4.81
CA SER A 109 14.81 -2.78 -6.16
C SER A 109 13.32 -3.08 -6.31
N LEU A 110 12.83 -4.21 -5.77
CA LEU A 110 11.41 -4.54 -5.74
C LEU A 110 10.59 -3.45 -5.03
N LEU A 111 11.03 -3.01 -3.85
CA LEU A 111 10.35 -1.97 -3.08
C LEU A 111 10.35 -0.62 -3.80
N THR A 112 11.45 -0.25 -4.44
CA THR A 112 11.52 0.95 -5.26
C THR A 112 10.56 0.88 -6.46
N THR A 113 10.47 -0.27 -7.13
CA THR A 113 9.53 -0.50 -8.23
C THR A 113 8.07 -0.48 -7.75
N LEU A 114 7.77 -1.03 -6.57
CA LEU A 114 6.45 -0.93 -5.93
C LEU A 114 6.10 0.54 -5.64
N HIS A 115 7.01 1.27 -4.99
CA HIS A 115 6.82 2.68 -4.65
C HIS A 115 6.61 3.55 -5.90
N GLN A 116 7.46 3.42 -6.92
CA GLN A 116 7.34 4.17 -8.18
C GLN A 116 6.00 3.91 -8.88
N ARG A 117 5.54 2.65 -8.92
CA ARG A 117 4.23 2.32 -9.49
C ARG A 117 3.08 2.92 -8.70
N SER A 118 3.18 3.00 -7.38
CA SER A 118 2.19 3.68 -6.54
C SER A 118 2.21 5.19 -6.79
N LEU A 119 3.38 5.84 -6.82
CA LEU A 119 3.49 7.27 -7.13
C LEU A 119 2.85 7.60 -8.48
N ALA A 120 3.18 6.83 -9.53
CA ALA A 120 2.62 7.03 -10.86
C ALA A 120 1.09 6.82 -10.90
N LEU A 121 0.55 5.90 -10.09
CA LEU A 121 -0.87 5.59 -10.04
C LEU A 121 -1.71 6.71 -9.40
N PHE A 122 -1.16 7.41 -8.40
CA PHE A 122 -1.89 8.44 -7.65
C PHE A 122 -1.57 9.87 -8.08
N THR A 123 -0.47 10.07 -8.80
CA THR A 123 -0.09 11.39 -9.28
C THR A 123 -0.96 11.80 -10.47
N PRO A 124 -1.59 12.99 -10.44
CA PRO A 124 -2.40 13.45 -11.57
C PRO A 124 -1.57 13.61 -12.84
N THR A 125 -2.06 13.10 -13.98
CA THR A 125 -1.36 13.30 -15.26
C THR A 125 -1.61 14.71 -15.83
N PRO A 126 -0.60 15.41 -16.39
CA PRO A 126 0.74 14.93 -16.74
C PRO A 126 1.85 15.31 -15.73
N THR A 127 1.54 15.45 -14.43
CA THR A 127 2.55 15.82 -13.43
C THR A 127 3.55 14.69 -13.16
N ASN A 128 4.77 15.06 -12.75
CA ASN A 128 5.80 14.08 -12.40
C ASN A 128 5.40 13.32 -11.12
N PRO A 129 5.62 11.98 -11.05
CA PRO A 129 5.28 11.17 -9.89
C PRO A 129 5.75 11.78 -8.57
N SER A 130 4.82 11.99 -7.64
CA SER A 130 5.09 12.70 -6.38
C SER A 130 4.36 12.05 -5.19
N SER A 131 5.06 11.93 -4.07
CA SER A 131 4.51 11.42 -2.81
C SER A 131 3.44 12.33 -2.20
N ALA A 132 3.36 13.59 -2.64
CA ALA A 132 2.30 14.54 -2.25
C ALA A 132 0.89 13.99 -2.52
N TYR A 133 0.75 13.13 -3.52
CA TYR A 133 -0.53 12.53 -3.91
C TYR A 133 -0.72 11.10 -3.37
N LEU A 134 0.29 10.54 -2.69
CA LEU A 134 0.25 9.16 -2.24
C LEU A 134 -0.64 9.02 -1.00
N PRO A 135 -1.68 8.16 -1.01
CA PRO A 135 -2.50 7.92 0.16
C PRO A 135 -1.70 7.27 1.29
N SER A 136 -1.90 7.75 2.51
CA SER A 136 -1.28 7.24 3.75
C SER A 136 -1.38 5.71 3.89
N GLN A 137 -2.51 5.12 3.54
CA GLN A 137 -2.77 3.67 3.63
C GLN A 137 -1.88 2.86 2.66
N VAL A 138 -1.58 3.42 1.48
CA VAL A 138 -0.66 2.81 0.51
C VAL A 138 0.77 2.96 0.99
N LEU A 139 1.15 4.14 1.49
CA LEU A 139 2.45 4.37 2.11
C LEU A 139 2.71 3.39 3.26
N ILE A 140 1.76 3.25 4.18
CA ILE A 140 1.84 2.30 5.29
C ILE A 140 2.04 0.87 4.78
N THR A 141 1.32 0.47 3.73
CA THR A 141 1.47 -0.87 3.13
C THR A 141 2.86 -1.08 2.52
N LEU A 142 3.43 -0.06 1.87
CA LEU A 142 4.80 -0.09 1.35
C LEU A 142 5.84 -0.17 2.47
N VAL A 143 5.65 0.57 3.56
CA VAL A 143 6.55 0.55 4.72
C VAL A 143 6.48 -0.78 5.48
N LEU A 144 5.27 -1.33 5.67
CA LEU A 144 5.12 -2.68 6.22
C LEU A 144 5.79 -3.72 5.32
N SER A 145 5.70 -3.54 3.99
CA SER A 145 6.41 -4.38 3.02
C SER A 145 7.91 -4.24 3.13
N SER A 146 8.44 -3.02 3.30
CA SER A 146 9.89 -2.81 3.43
C SER A 146 10.44 -3.46 4.69
N MET A 147 9.70 -3.36 5.80
CA MET A 147 10.01 -4.11 7.01
C MET A 147 9.95 -5.62 6.78
N LYS A 148 8.96 -6.09 6.00
CA LYS A 148 8.80 -7.48 5.57
C LYS A 148 9.92 -8.08 4.77
N LEU A 149 10.54 -7.25 3.94
CA LEU A 149 11.67 -7.67 3.15
C LEU A 149 13.01 -7.34 3.82
N ASN A 150 13.00 -7.04 5.13
CA ASN A 150 14.16 -6.64 5.93
C ASN A 150 14.94 -5.45 5.32
N CYS A 151 14.22 -4.51 4.69
CA CYS A 151 14.76 -3.32 4.04
C CYS A 151 14.14 -2.06 4.66
N ALA A 152 14.29 -1.89 5.98
CA ALA A 152 13.69 -0.77 6.71
C ALA A 152 14.16 0.61 6.22
N ALA A 153 15.38 0.69 5.69
CA ALA A 153 15.94 1.92 5.13
C ALA A 153 15.07 2.47 3.97
N ALA A 154 14.54 1.60 3.11
CA ALA A 154 13.61 2.02 2.06
C ALA A 154 12.30 2.57 2.67
N GLY A 155 11.81 1.95 3.75
CA GLY A 155 10.64 2.45 4.48
C GLY A 155 10.84 3.85 5.06
N ARG A 156 12.02 4.12 5.63
CA ARG A 156 12.39 5.46 6.09
C ARG A 156 12.35 6.47 4.95
N THR A 157 13.00 6.17 3.82
CA THR A 157 13.00 7.06 2.65
C THR A 157 11.59 7.37 2.14
N PHE A 158 10.70 6.37 2.10
CA PHE A 158 9.32 6.59 1.64
C PHE A 158 8.54 7.51 2.59
N ILE A 159 8.71 7.35 3.90
CA ILE A 159 8.04 8.18 4.91
C ILE A 159 8.60 9.61 4.87
N GLU A 160 9.92 9.79 4.86
CA GLU A 160 10.53 11.11 4.84
C GLU A 160 10.17 11.88 3.55
N ASP A 161 10.16 11.22 2.39
CA ASP A 161 9.73 11.83 1.13
C ASP A 161 8.25 12.23 1.16
N TRP A 162 7.40 11.45 1.82
CA TRP A 162 5.98 11.78 1.99
C TRP A 162 5.78 12.94 2.98
N LEU A 163 6.44 12.90 4.14
CA LEU A 163 6.37 13.97 5.14
C LEU A 163 6.85 15.31 4.57
N GLY A 164 7.90 15.30 3.74
CA GLY A 164 8.44 16.50 3.11
C GLY A 164 7.53 17.16 2.06
N LYS A 165 6.51 16.44 1.56
CA LYS A 165 5.66 16.89 0.43
C LYS A 165 4.16 16.86 0.73
N SER A 166 3.74 16.36 1.88
CA SER A 166 2.33 16.18 2.22
C SER A 166 1.60 17.53 2.24
N PRO A 167 0.64 17.77 1.32
CA PRO A 167 0.18 19.13 0.98
C PRO A 167 -0.88 19.73 1.92
N GLY A 168 -1.16 19.17 3.09
CA GLY A 168 -2.11 19.81 4.01
C GLY A 168 -2.49 19.02 5.25
N GLY A 169 -1.98 19.48 6.40
CA GLY A 169 -2.54 19.21 7.73
C GLY A 169 -2.12 17.88 8.35
N GLY A 170 -0.86 17.77 8.81
CA GLY A 170 -0.36 16.59 9.53
C GLY A 170 -0.95 16.38 10.93
N GLY A 171 -2.19 16.80 11.18
CA GLY A 171 -2.91 16.57 12.44
C GLY A 171 -3.97 15.46 12.35
N GLY A 172 -4.17 14.84 11.19
CA GLY A 172 -5.19 13.82 10.99
C GLY A 172 -4.78 12.43 11.50
N GLU A 173 -5.76 11.58 11.84
CA GLU A 173 -5.54 10.20 12.30
C GLU A 173 -4.62 9.38 11.36
N GLU A 174 -4.68 9.66 10.06
CA GLU A 174 -3.82 9.00 9.06
C GLU A 174 -2.35 9.41 9.16
N TYR A 175 -2.07 10.69 9.43
CA TYR A 175 -0.72 11.17 9.66
C TYR A 175 -0.15 10.61 10.97
N GLU A 176 -0.97 10.58 12.02
CA GLU A 176 -0.59 9.99 13.30
C GLU A 176 -0.17 8.53 13.14
N LYS A 177 -0.91 7.73 12.36
CA LYS A 177 -0.57 6.33 12.07
C LYS A 177 0.77 6.20 11.33
N VAL A 178 1.07 7.11 10.38
CA VAL A 178 2.36 7.13 9.68
C VAL A 178 3.48 7.40 10.68
N LEU A 179 3.34 8.39 11.56
CA LEU A 179 4.34 8.71 12.57
C LEU A 179 4.53 7.62 13.62
N ASP A 180 3.45 6.97 14.05
CA ASP A 180 3.52 5.83 14.97
C ASP A 180 4.36 4.71 14.35
N ILE A 181 4.10 4.35 13.07
CA ILE A 181 4.90 3.34 12.37
C ILE A 181 6.34 3.80 12.19
N TYR A 182 6.56 5.08 11.88
CA TYR A 182 7.89 5.63 11.68
C TYR A 182 8.75 5.53 12.95
N CYS A 183 8.24 6.08 14.06
CA CYS A 183 8.97 6.21 15.31
C CYS A 183 9.03 4.90 16.10
N LEU A 184 8.01 4.03 16.00
CA LEU A 184 7.92 2.81 16.82
C LEU A 184 8.36 1.55 16.08
N HIS A 185 8.49 1.60 14.75
CA HIS A 185 8.86 0.41 13.96
C HIS A 185 10.03 0.65 13.00
N VAL A 186 10.02 1.72 12.22
CA VAL A 186 11.05 1.95 11.19
C VAL A 186 12.38 2.38 11.81
N LEU A 187 12.41 3.52 12.52
CA LEU A 187 13.63 4.05 13.15
C LEU A 187 14.25 3.08 14.16
N PRO A 188 13.45 2.39 15.02
CA PRO A 188 13.92 1.30 15.86
C PRO A 188 14.66 0.19 15.13
N ARG A 189 14.18 -0.20 13.94
CA ARG A 189 14.77 -1.27 13.13
C ARG A 189 16.10 -0.84 12.51
N LEU A 190 16.29 0.46 12.33
CA LEU A 190 17.53 1.09 11.86
C LEU A 190 18.48 1.45 13.00
N GLU A 191 18.07 1.22 14.25
CA GLU A 191 18.81 1.62 15.45
C GLU A 191 18.95 3.16 15.60
N GLU A 192 18.09 3.93 14.93
CA GLU A 192 18.11 5.40 14.89
C GLU A 192 17.17 6.03 15.94
N TRP A 193 17.33 5.61 17.19
CA TRP A 193 16.46 6.01 18.30
C TRP A 193 16.61 7.49 18.67
N ASP A 194 17.83 8.00 18.63
CA ASP A 194 18.12 9.40 18.95
C ASP A 194 17.46 10.33 17.92
N TYR A 195 17.52 9.95 16.64
CA TYR A 195 16.83 10.65 15.57
C TYR A 195 15.30 10.65 15.78
N ALA A 196 14.71 9.52 16.20
CA ALA A 196 13.29 9.45 16.53
C ALA A 196 12.91 10.42 17.66
N PHE A 197 13.77 10.56 18.66
CA PHE A 197 13.54 11.46 19.79
C PHE A 197 13.65 12.92 19.37
N GLU A 198 14.69 13.29 18.62
CA GLU A 198 14.86 14.63 18.06
C GLU A 198 13.68 14.99 17.15
N PHE A 199 13.29 14.10 16.25
CA PHE A 199 12.13 14.29 15.38
C PHE A 199 10.86 14.62 16.18
N LEU A 200 10.54 13.82 17.21
CA LEU A 200 9.37 14.05 18.08
C LEU A 200 9.48 15.30 18.97
N GLN A 201 10.68 15.87 19.13
CA GLN A 201 10.85 17.16 19.81
C GLN A 201 10.38 18.33 18.96
N TYR A 202 10.74 18.30 17.68
CA TYR A 202 10.41 19.34 16.71
C TYR A 202 9.04 19.15 16.07
N GLU A 203 8.45 17.96 16.18
CA GLU A 203 7.11 17.67 15.68
C GLU A 203 6.02 18.46 16.42
N ASN A 204 5.28 19.27 15.67
CA ASN A 204 4.27 20.20 16.19
C ASN A 204 2.85 19.82 15.77
N GLU A 205 2.68 18.94 14.78
CA GLU A 205 1.38 18.61 14.22
C GLU A 205 0.64 17.53 15.04
N LEU A 206 1.36 16.71 15.80
CA LEU A 206 0.77 15.72 16.71
C LEU A 206 0.07 16.35 17.92
N ALA A 207 -1.05 15.76 18.34
CA ALA A 207 -1.70 16.08 19.61
C ALA A 207 -0.72 15.89 20.80
N PRO A 208 -0.69 16.81 21.78
CA PRO A 208 0.31 16.82 22.86
C PRO A 208 0.28 15.55 23.73
N GLN A 209 -0.89 14.92 23.90
CA GLN A 209 -1.03 13.67 24.66
C GLN A 209 -0.35 12.49 23.96
N LYS A 210 -0.45 12.38 22.63
CA LYS A 210 0.21 11.33 21.85
C LYS A 210 1.72 11.55 21.74
N ARG A 211 2.17 12.81 21.61
CA ARG A 211 3.60 13.15 21.72
C ARG A 211 4.21 12.62 22.99
N GLN A 212 3.51 12.73 24.13
CA GLN A 212 4.01 12.19 25.39
C GLN A 212 4.07 10.66 25.41
N VAL A 213 3.11 9.95 24.79
CA VAL A 213 3.12 8.48 24.70
C VAL A 213 4.25 8.00 23.80
N THR A 214 4.39 8.57 22.61
CA THR A 214 5.46 8.21 21.67
C THR A 214 6.83 8.60 22.23
N ARG A 215 6.95 9.75 22.92
CA ARG A 215 8.17 10.12 23.65
C ARG A 215 8.47 9.19 24.81
N ARG A 216 7.47 8.73 25.57
CA ARG A 216 7.70 7.74 26.65
C ARG A 216 8.16 6.40 26.11
N LEU A 217 7.62 5.97 24.97
CA LEU A 217 8.08 4.76 24.27
C LEU A 217 9.49 4.93 23.70
N GLY A 218 9.81 6.11 23.15
CA GLY A 218 11.15 6.47 22.70
C GLY A 218 12.18 6.57 23.84
N LEU A 219 11.81 7.17 24.98
CA LEU A 219 12.65 7.27 26.18
C LEU A 219 12.93 5.90 26.82
N LEU A 220 11.96 4.98 26.75
CA LEU A 220 12.19 3.58 27.13
C LEU A 220 13.10 2.83 26.13
N GLY A 221 13.34 3.37 24.92
CA GLY A 221 14.31 2.85 23.96
C GLY A 221 15.69 3.48 24.08
N ALA A 222 15.77 4.79 24.31
CA ALA A 222 17.01 5.57 24.39
C ALA A 222 17.69 5.54 25.78
N GLY A 223 16.91 5.31 26.85
CA GLY A 223 17.39 5.34 28.23
C GLY A 223 17.95 4.01 28.72
N GLY A 224 19.18 3.69 28.34
CA GLY A 224 20.03 2.72 29.05
C GLY A 224 20.31 1.43 28.27
N ALA A 225 21.54 0.92 28.44
CA ALA A 225 22.16 -0.23 27.77
C ALA A 225 21.44 -1.60 27.91
N GLY A 226 20.16 -1.62 28.36
CA GLY A 226 19.27 -2.78 28.38
C GLY A 226 17.82 -2.47 28.00
N ALA A 227 17.43 -1.21 27.85
CA ALA A 227 16.05 -0.82 27.55
C ALA A 227 15.72 -0.99 26.05
N GLY A 228 16.69 -0.66 25.19
CA GLY A 228 16.66 -1.04 23.77
C GLY A 228 16.53 -2.55 23.57
N GLU A 229 17.14 -3.37 24.43
CA GLU A 229 17.02 -4.84 24.43
C GLU A 229 15.61 -5.29 24.87
N VAL A 230 14.97 -4.59 25.82
CA VAL A 230 13.59 -4.84 26.27
C VAL A 230 12.57 -4.42 25.21
N VAL A 231 12.79 -3.30 24.52
CA VAL A 231 11.96 -2.88 23.38
C VAL A 231 12.21 -3.80 22.18
N ARG A 232 13.44 -4.24 21.91
CA ARG A 232 13.81 -5.29 20.94
C ARG A 232 13.14 -6.63 21.26
N ARG A 233 13.02 -6.99 22.55
CA ARG A 233 12.33 -8.19 23.05
C ARG A 233 10.80 -8.04 23.00
N ARG A 234 10.24 -6.84 23.20
CA ARG A 234 8.79 -6.55 23.09
C ARG A 234 8.29 -6.30 21.66
N LEU A 235 9.13 -5.74 20.79
CA LEU A 235 8.88 -5.58 19.35
C LEU A 235 9.18 -6.86 18.57
N GLY A 236 9.77 -7.87 19.20
CA GLY A 236 9.94 -9.21 18.64
C GLY A 236 10.93 -9.23 17.48
N LEU A 237 12.16 -8.78 17.71
CA LEU A 237 13.27 -8.97 16.76
C LEU A 237 13.67 -10.46 16.60
N GLY A 238 13.05 -11.38 17.35
CA GLY A 238 13.17 -12.82 17.17
C GLY A 238 12.15 -13.36 16.16
N GLY A 239 12.56 -13.41 14.88
CA GLY A 239 11.94 -14.29 13.89
C GLY A 239 10.56 -13.88 13.36
N TRP A 240 10.47 -13.80 12.04
CA TRP A 240 9.24 -13.66 11.25
C TRP A 240 8.21 -14.80 11.46
N GLY A 241 8.55 -15.82 12.26
CA GLY A 241 7.66 -16.90 12.69
C GLY A 241 6.65 -16.43 13.73
N GLY A 242 5.59 -15.75 13.29
CA GLY A 242 4.29 -15.73 13.99
C GLY A 242 4.10 -14.82 15.20
N GLY A 243 5.11 -14.12 15.73
CA GLY A 243 4.97 -13.36 17.00
C GLY A 243 5.17 -11.84 16.97
N GLY A 244 5.88 -11.29 15.97
CA GLY A 244 6.27 -9.88 15.94
C GLY A 244 5.11 -8.90 15.70
N VAL A 245 5.25 -7.64 16.16
CA VAL A 245 4.23 -6.58 15.98
C VAL A 245 3.94 -6.34 14.49
N VAL A 246 4.99 -6.27 13.66
CA VAL A 246 4.85 -6.12 12.20
C VAL A 246 4.14 -7.32 11.57
N GLY A 247 4.42 -8.54 12.04
CA GLY A 247 3.74 -9.76 11.59
C GLY A 247 2.25 -9.75 11.92
N ARG A 248 1.88 -9.27 13.12
CA ARG A 248 0.48 -9.06 13.51
C ARG A 248 -0.21 -8.01 12.64
N ILE A 249 0.42 -6.85 12.43
CA ILE A 249 -0.14 -5.80 11.57
C ILE A 249 -0.33 -6.33 10.13
N TRP A 250 0.64 -7.09 9.61
CA TRP A 250 0.52 -7.73 8.29
C TRP A 250 -0.63 -8.76 8.24
N GLY A 251 -0.77 -9.57 9.29
CA GLY A 251 -1.87 -10.52 9.42
C GLY A 251 -3.24 -9.84 9.43
N GLU A 252 -3.38 -8.75 10.19
CA GLU A 252 -4.60 -7.93 10.20
C GLU A 252 -4.87 -7.28 8.85
N LEU A 253 -3.84 -6.84 8.11
CA LEU A 253 -4.01 -6.33 6.75
C LEU A 253 -4.57 -7.40 5.80
N VAL A 254 -3.98 -8.60 5.80
CA VAL A 254 -4.47 -9.74 4.99
C VAL A 254 -5.89 -10.12 5.39
N LYS A 255 -6.20 -10.09 6.69
CA LYS A 255 -7.54 -10.35 7.21
C LYS A 255 -8.54 -9.29 6.76
N ALA A 256 -8.19 -8.00 6.79
CA ALA A 256 -9.05 -6.92 6.31
C ALA A 256 -9.40 -7.06 4.83
N ILE A 257 -8.46 -7.55 4.00
CA ILE A 257 -8.74 -7.91 2.59
C ILE A 257 -9.82 -9.02 2.53
N GLY A 258 -9.73 -10.03 3.39
CA GLY A 258 -10.74 -11.10 3.48
C GLY A 258 -12.09 -10.68 4.04
N ASP A 259 -12.12 -9.81 5.03
CA ASP A 259 -13.36 -9.28 5.59
C ASP A 259 -14.12 -8.43 4.54
N THR A 260 -13.38 -7.70 3.69
CA THR A 260 -13.95 -6.97 2.55
C THR A 260 -14.69 -7.90 1.58
N VAL A 261 -14.14 -9.10 1.32
CA VAL A 261 -14.78 -10.12 0.49
C VAL A 261 -16.04 -10.69 1.14
N ARG A 262 -15.99 -10.93 2.46
CA ARG A 262 -17.12 -11.50 3.21
C ARG A 262 -18.30 -10.54 3.26
N MET A 263 -18.04 -9.24 3.45
CA MET A 263 -19.06 -8.20 3.43
C MET A 263 -19.63 -7.94 2.01
N GLY A 264 -18.79 -8.06 0.97
CA GLY A 264 -19.22 -7.87 -0.43
C GLY A 264 -19.96 -9.06 -1.06
N GLY A 265 -19.93 -10.23 -0.42
CA GLY A 265 -20.50 -11.49 -0.95
C GLY A 265 -21.84 -11.92 -0.34
N GLY A 266 -22.39 -11.19 0.63
CA GLY A 266 -23.60 -11.58 1.37
C GLY A 266 -24.94 -11.17 0.75
N GLY A 267 -24.96 -10.68 -0.48
CA GLY A 267 -26.18 -10.23 -1.16
C GLY A 267 -26.48 -11.04 -2.41
N LEU A 268 -27.11 -12.20 -2.25
CA LEU A 268 -28.01 -12.91 -3.19
C LEU A 268 -28.24 -14.34 -2.65
N VAL A 269 -29.28 -14.49 -1.83
CA VAL A 269 -30.14 -15.67 -1.82
C VAL A 269 -31.54 -15.17 -2.15
#